data_AF-A0A357YTB5-F1
#
_entry.id   AF-A0A357YTB5-F1
#
_cell.length_a   1.000
_cell.length_b   1.000
_cell.length_c   1.000
_cell.angle_alpha   90.00
_cell.angle_beta   90.00
_cell.angle_gamma   90.00
#
_symmetry.space_group_name_H-M   'P 1'
#
loop_
_entity.id
_entity.type
_entity.pdbx_description
1 polymer ?
#
loop_
_entity_poly.entity_id
_entity_poly.type
_entity_poly.pdbx_seq_one_letter_code
_entity_poly.pdbx_strand_id
1 'polypeptide(L)'
;MHRLVMSLALLGTSKCRIKSQVLFRHATRITNYQNPFDSALKMSNVKRLGSAPRVGRVGIPSDAPENLVNVNVGEYWSTLKEEESEASGTWSHSWHFDDAVFAKDLFLTLQGDIDRSSIPTREVVGGQLILRG
;
A
#
# COMPACT_ATOMS: atom_id res chain seq x y z
N MET A 1 -16.77 11.55 -12.19
CA MET A 1 -15.36 11.42 -12.65
C MET A 1 -14.51 11.13 -11.42
N HIS A 2 -14.35 9.85 -11.05
CA HIS A 2 -13.66 9.45 -9.80
C HIS A 2 -12.18 9.26 -10.07
N ARG A 3 -11.31 10.08 -9.44
CA ARG A 3 -9.86 9.91 -9.50
C ARG A 3 -9.42 9.01 -8.36
N LEU A 4 -9.19 7.74 -8.66
CA LEU A 4 -8.60 6.79 -7.73
C LEU A 4 -7.07 6.84 -7.85
N VAL A 5 -6.37 7.05 -6.74
CA VAL A 5 -4.91 7.14 -6.71
C VAL A 5 -4.37 5.98 -5.88
N MET A 6 -3.66 5.07 -6.54
CA MET A 6 -2.87 4.03 -5.90
C MET A 6 -1.51 4.63 -5.50
N SER A 7 -1.12 4.51 -4.23
CA SER A 7 0.24 4.86 -3.81
C SER A 7 0.91 3.63 -3.23
N LEU A 8 1.87 3.08 -3.99
CA LEU A 8 2.68 1.95 -3.54
C LEU A 8 4.00 2.41 -2.90
N ALA A 9 4.45 3.66 -3.11
CA ALA A 9 5.81 4.05 -2.71
C ALA A 9 6.07 5.55 -2.38
N LEU A 10 5.11 6.46 -2.55
CA LEU A 10 5.47 7.89 -2.74
C LEU A 10 5.23 8.83 -1.56
N LEU A 11 4.62 8.40 -0.47
CA LEU A 11 4.24 9.31 0.62
C LEU A 11 5.16 9.13 1.84
N GLY A 12 5.77 10.23 2.29
CA GLY A 12 6.58 10.28 3.52
C GLY A 12 5.82 11.00 4.65
N THR A 13 5.96 10.51 5.88
CA THR A 13 5.13 10.86 7.06
C THR A 13 5.65 11.96 8.00
N SER A 14 6.43 12.95 7.56
CA SER A 14 6.84 14.05 8.44
C SER A 14 6.49 15.37 7.78
N LYS A 15 5.44 16.01 8.30
CA LYS A 15 4.85 17.27 7.83
C LYS A 15 4.42 17.19 6.37
N CYS A 16 3.15 16.87 6.14
CA CYS A 16 2.54 16.69 4.82
C CYS A 16 2.98 17.81 3.87
N ARG A 17 3.98 17.52 3.02
CA ARG A 17 4.50 18.43 1.99
C ARG A 17 3.29 18.90 1.19
N ILE A 18 3.20 20.20 0.88
CA ILE A 18 2.07 20.82 0.17
C ILE A 18 1.64 20.01 -1.07
N LYS A 19 2.60 19.33 -1.73
CA LYS A 19 2.38 18.45 -2.89
C LYS A 19 1.51 17.21 -2.60
N SER A 20 1.65 16.57 -1.44
CA SER A 20 0.85 15.39 -1.06
C SER A 20 -0.55 15.78 -0.60
N GLN A 21 -0.69 16.94 0.04
CA GLN A 21 -1.97 17.41 0.57
C GLN A 21 -3.02 17.61 -0.53
N VAL A 22 -2.61 18.03 -1.72
CA VAL A 22 -3.51 18.18 -2.87
C VAL A 22 -4.09 16.82 -3.28
N LEU A 23 -3.28 15.75 -3.29
CA LEU A 23 -3.77 14.41 -3.56
C LEU A 23 -4.76 13.95 -2.48
N PHE A 24 -4.43 14.12 -1.20
CA PHE A 24 -5.35 13.78 -0.11
C PHE A 24 -6.64 14.59 -0.14
N ARG A 25 -6.61 15.85 -0.57
CA ARG A 25 -7.80 16.72 -0.65
C ARG A 25 -8.70 16.43 -1.83
N HIS A 26 -8.15 16.00 -2.97
CA HIS A 26 -8.92 15.85 -4.22
C HIS A 26 -9.19 14.40 -4.60
N ALA A 27 -8.52 13.42 -3.99
CA ALA A 27 -8.85 12.01 -4.17
C ALA A 27 -10.04 11.65 -3.27
N THR A 28 -11.08 11.05 -3.87
CA THR A 28 -12.21 10.52 -3.10
C THR A 28 -11.76 9.36 -2.21
N ARG A 29 -10.75 8.59 -2.66
CA ARG A 29 -10.23 7.42 -1.96
C ARG A 29 -8.76 7.17 -2.33
N ILE A 30 -7.96 6.86 -1.33
CA ILE A 30 -6.56 6.46 -1.48
C ILE A 30 -6.36 5.16 -0.71
N THR A 31 -5.74 4.18 -1.36
CA THR A 31 -5.34 2.91 -0.74
C THR A 31 -3.82 2.85 -0.72
N ASN A 32 -3.25 2.64 0.47
CA ASN A 32 -1.84 2.32 0.66
C ASN A 32 -1.69 0.82 0.90
N TYR A 33 -0.90 0.13 0.07
CA TYR A 33 -0.49 -1.25 0.33
C TYR A 33 0.85 -1.22 1.05
N GLN A 34 0.86 -1.66 2.30
CA GLN A 34 2.03 -1.65 3.14
C GLN A 34 2.67 -3.04 3.21
N ASN A 35 3.91 -3.16 2.74
CA ASN A 35 4.73 -4.34 2.94
C ASN A 35 5.90 -4.05 3.92
N PRO A 36 5.86 -4.56 5.17
CA PRO A 36 6.97 -4.40 6.13
C PRO A 36 8.24 -5.16 5.73
N PHE A 37 8.22 -5.99 4.69
CA PHE A 37 9.36 -6.74 4.19
C PHE A 37 10.01 -6.13 2.94
N ASP A 38 9.47 -5.01 2.42
CA ASP A 38 10.01 -4.33 1.24
C ASP A 38 11.42 -3.75 1.47
N SER A 39 12.43 -4.39 0.88
CA SER A 39 13.84 -4.03 1.03
C SER A 39 14.24 -2.79 0.21
N ALA A 40 13.56 -2.53 -0.91
CA ALA A 40 13.79 -1.34 -1.73
C ALA A 40 13.39 -0.08 -0.95
N LEU A 41 12.25 -0.12 -0.26
CA LEU A 41 11.80 0.95 0.63
C LEU A 41 12.69 1.09 1.87
N LYS A 42 13.23 -0.01 2.40
CA LYS A 42 14.25 0.03 3.48
C LYS A 42 15.51 0.78 3.02
N MET A 43 16.04 0.44 1.86
CA MET A 43 17.21 1.11 1.28
C MET A 43 16.93 2.59 0.97
N SER A 44 15.75 2.90 0.45
CA SER A 44 15.31 4.29 0.22
C SER A 44 15.27 5.12 1.51
N ASN A 45 14.86 4.53 2.64
CA ASN A 45 14.85 5.21 3.94
C ASN A 45 16.28 5.51 4.43
N VAL A 46 17.23 4.59 4.24
CA VAL A 46 18.65 4.81 4.61
C VAL A 46 19.25 5.96 3.80
N LYS A 47 18.99 5.99 2.49
CA LYS A 47 19.43 7.07 1.58
C LYS A 47 18.83 8.44 1.92
N ARG A 48 17.89 8.48 2.85
CA ARG A 48 17.08 9.66 3.19
C ARG A 48 17.49 10.36 4.48
N LEU A 49 18.63 9.99 5.09
CA LEU A 49 19.37 10.70 6.16
C LEU A 49 18.47 11.53 7.10
N GLY A 50 17.44 10.90 7.71
CA GLY A 50 16.57 11.55 8.70
C GLY A 50 15.22 12.09 8.19
N SER A 51 14.83 11.84 6.93
CA SER A 51 13.49 12.18 6.46
C SER A 51 12.48 11.02 6.64
N ALA A 52 11.22 11.39 6.88
CA ALA A 52 10.11 10.51 7.25
C ALA A 52 10.08 9.14 6.56
N PRO A 53 9.81 8.03 7.28
CA PRO A 53 9.72 6.70 6.67
C PRO A 53 8.63 6.64 5.58
N ARG A 54 8.82 5.76 4.59
CA ARG A 54 7.86 5.52 3.50
C ARG A 54 6.64 4.76 4.02
N VAL A 55 5.43 5.28 3.78
CA VAL A 55 4.16 4.63 4.21
C VAL A 55 3.98 3.23 3.64
N GLY A 56 4.52 2.96 2.44
CA GLY A 56 4.49 1.63 1.84
C GLY A 56 5.27 0.57 2.64
N ARG A 57 6.12 0.99 3.59
CA ARG A 57 6.85 0.07 4.48
C ARG A 57 6.34 0.09 5.92
N VAL A 58 6.07 1.28 6.47
CA VAL A 58 5.75 1.45 7.90
C VAL A 58 4.26 1.62 8.19
N GLY A 59 3.44 1.79 7.16
CA GLY A 59 2.01 2.09 7.29
C GLY A 59 1.71 3.59 7.35
N ILE A 60 0.43 3.92 7.40
CA ILE A 60 -0.06 5.29 7.54
C ILE A 60 -0.13 5.69 9.02
N PRO A 61 0.03 6.98 9.37
CA PRO A 61 -0.09 7.43 10.76
C PRO A 61 -1.55 7.41 11.23
N SER A 62 -1.78 7.41 12.55
CA SER A 62 -3.11 7.34 13.16
C SER A 62 -3.97 8.60 12.92
N ASP A 63 -3.35 9.73 12.59
CA ASP A 63 -4.01 10.99 12.25
C ASP A 63 -4.21 11.16 10.73
N ALA A 64 -4.07 10.08 9.96
CA ALA A 64 -4.31 10.11 8.52
C ALA A 64 -5.77 10.48 8.17
N PRO A 65 -6.00 11.20 7.05
CA PRO A 65 -7.34 11.50 6.57
C PRO A 65 -8.22 10.26 6.36
N GLU A 66 -9.53 10.36 6.62
CA GLU A 66 -10.48 9.23 6.54
C GLU A 66 -10.61 8.60 5.14
N ASN A 67 -10.28 9.36 4.08
CA ASN A 67 -10.27 8.87 2.71
C ASN A 67 -9.01 8.05 2.36
N LEU A 68 -8.07 7.91 3.31
CA LEU A 68 -6.90 7.03 3.20
C LEU A 68 -7.12 5.74 3.99
N VAL A 69 -6.94 4.60 3.33
CA VAL A 69 -6.92 3.28 3.97
C VAL A 69 -5.56 2.62 3.81
N ASN A 70 -5.13 1.87 4.81
CA ASN A 70 -3.91 1.06 4.79
C ASN A 70 -4.26 -0.42 4.74
N VAL A 71 -3.78 -1.12 3.73
CA VAL A 71 -3.87 -2.58 3.60
C VAL A 71 -2.49 -3.15 3.88
N ASN A 72 -2.33 -3.88 4.98
CA ASN A 72 -1.10 -4.57 5.32
C ASN A 72 -1.03 -5.88 4.51
N VAL A 73 -0.02 -5.99 3.65
CA VAL A 73 0.19 -7.18 2.79
C VAL A 73 1.26 -8.10 3.35
N GLY A 74 1.87 -7.78 4.49
CA GLY A 74 3.05 -8.48 4.99
C GLY A 74 2.81 -9.96 5.29
N GLU A 75 1.66 -10.29 5.87
CA GLU A 75 1.29 -11.67 6.16
C GLU A 75 1.10 -12.48 4.87
N TYR A 76 0.29 -11.98 3.94
CA TYR A 76 0.13 -12.60 2.63
C TYR A 76 1.46 -12.75 1.88
N TRP A 77 2.26 -11.69 1.81
CA TRP A 77 3.59 -11.70 1.19
C TRP A 77 4.50 -12.79 1.78
N SER A 78 4.43 -13.03 3.10
CA SER A 78 5.26 -14.05 3.75
C SER A 78 4.91 -15.49 3.36
N THR A 79 3.74 -15.70 2.74
CA THR A 79 3.32 -17.00 2.19
C THR A 79 3.75 -17.20 0.74
N LEU A 80 4.16 -16.14 0.05
CA LEU A 80 4.59 -16.18 -1.34
C LEU A 80 6.02 -16.69 -1.46
N LYS A 81 6.31 -17.31 -2.60
CA LYS A 81 7.63 -17.83 -2.95
C LYS A 81 8.17 -17.08 -4.16
N GLU A 82 9.42 -16.62 -4.06
CA GLU A 82 10.09 -15.86 -5.13
C GLU A 82 10.24 -16.71 -6.39
N GLU A 83 10.52 -18.00 -6.23
CA GLU A 83 10.66 -18.96 -7.33
C GLU A 83 9.37 -19.24 -8.11
N GLU A 84 8.21 -18.87 -7.57
CA GLU A 84 6.91 -19.00 -8.23
C GLU A 84 6.50 -17.72 -8.98
N SER A 85 7.33 -16.66 -8.92
CA SER A 85 7.07 -15.37 -9.53
C SER A 85 7.84 -15.17 -10.84
N GLU A 86 7.15 -14.60 -11.81
CA GLU A 86 7.67 -14.09 -13.09
C GLU A 86 8.05 -12.59 -13.00
N ALA A 87 7.82 -11.95 -11.85
CA ALA A 87 8.11 -10.53 -11.65
C ALA A 87 9.62 -10.25 -11.55
N SER A 88 10.17 -9.60 -12.57
CA SER A 88 11.55 -9.13 -12.54
C SER A 88 11.78 -8.00 -11.51
N GLY A 89 13.02 -7.88 -11.03
CA GLY A 89 13.45 -6.79 -10.14
C GLY A 89 13.72 -7.26 -8.71
N THR A 90 13.60 -6.35 -7.74
CA THR A 90 13.75 -6.70 -6.32
C THR A 90 12.47 -7.37 -5.84
N TRP A 91 12.49 -8.69 -5.64
CA TRP A 91 11.35 -9.51 -5.23
C TRP A 91 10.44 -8.87 -4.18
N SER A 92 11.03 -8.43 -3.06
CA SER A 92 10.29 -7.80 -1.95
C SER A 92 9.48 -6.54 -2.35
N HIS A 93 9.75 -5.96 -3.51
CA HIS A 93 9.08 -4.80 -4.08
C HIS A 93 8.26 -5.13 -5.34
N SER A 94 8.65 -6.13 -6.14
CA SER A 94 8.02 -6.47 -7.42
C SER A 94 6.96 -7.58 -7.36
N TRP A 95 6.86 -8.31 -6.25
CA TRP A 95 5.97 -9.47 -6.07
C TRP A 95 4.51 -9.27 -6.51
N HIS A 96 4.02 -8.04 -6.51
CA HIS A 96 2.62 -7.72 -6.78
C HIS A 96 2.30 -7.59 -8.28
N PHE A 97 3.31 -7.65 -9.17
CA PHE A 97 3.11 -7.44 -10.61
C PHE A 97 2.40 -8.60 -11.29
N ASP A 98 2.59 -9.81 -10.79
CA ASP A 98 2.08 -11.08 -11.31
C ASP A 98 1.21 -11.82 -10.29
N ASP A 99 1.05 -11.29 -9.08
CA ASP A 99 0.21 -11.87 -8.04
C ASP A 99 -1.29 -11.69 -8.32
N ALA A 100 -2.02 -12.81 -8.43
CA ALA A 100 -3.43 -12.82 -8.79
C ALA A 100 -4.35 -12.25 -7.70
N VAL A 101 -4.02 -12.46 -6.43
CA VAL A 101 -4.81 -11.96 -5.28
C VAL A 101 -4.72 -10.44 -5.21
N PHE A 102 -3.51 -9.90 -5.30
CA PHE A 102 -3.26 -8.47 -5.37
C PHE A 102 -3.91 -7.85 -6.59
N ALA A 103 -3.80 -8.47 -7.77
CA ALA A 103 -4.44 -7.98 -8.99
C ALA A 103 -5.97 -7.88 -8.82
N LYS A 104 -6.60 -8.89 -8.20
CA LYS A 104 -8.04 -8.87 -7.89
C LYS A 104 -8.40 -7.78 -6.88
N ASP A 105 -7.62 -7.62 -5.82
CA ASP A 105 -7.84 -6.58 -4.81
C ASP A 105 -7.71 -5.17 -5.42
N LEU A 106 -6.70 -4.98 -6.26
CA LEU A 106 -6.46 -3.73 -6.99
C LEU A 106 -7.59 -3.44 -7.96
N PHE A 107 -8.06 -4.45 -8.72
CA PHE A 107 -9.19 -4.32 -9.63
C PHE A 107 -10.45 -3.84 -8.88
N LEU A 108 -10.83 -4.50 -7.79
CA LEU A 108 -11.98 -4.12 -6.97
C LEU A 108 -11.79 -2.74 -6.33
N THR A 109 -10.54 -2.39 -6.03
CA THR A 109 -10.19 -1.07 -5.53
C THR A 109 -10.42 0.03 -6.55
N LEU A 110 -9.99 -0.19 -7.79
CA LEU A 110 -10.15 0.75 -8.91
C LEU A 110 -11.60 0.88 -9.35
N GLN A 111 -12.35 -0.23 -9.32
CA GLN A 111 -13.78 -0.23 -9.63
C GLN A 111 -14.56 0.69 -8.68
N GLY A 112 -14.24 0.66 -7.39
CA GLY A 112 -14.77 1.61 -6.41
C GLY A 112 -16.22 1.34 -5.96
N ASP A 113 -16.84 0.27 -6.44
CA ASP A 113 -18.23 -0.11 -6.09
C ASP A 113 -18.36 -0.68 -4.67
N ILE A 114 -17.27 -1.23 -4.13
CA ILE A 114 -17.21 -1.80 -2.77
C ILE A 114 -16.48 -0.81 -1.87
N ASP A 115 -17.03 -0.59 -0.67
CA ASP A 115 -16.34 0.20 0.35
C ASP A 115 -14.94 -0.37 0.63
N ARG A 116 -14.01 0.55 0.88
CA ARG A 116 -12.57 0.27 1.01
C ARG A 116 -12.24 -0.74 2.11
N SER A 117 -13.03 -0.85 3.17
CA SER A 117 -12.85 -1.85 4.23
C SER A 117 -13.51 -3.20 3.95
N SER A 118 -14.37 -3.27 2.92
CA SER A 118 -15.25 -4.42 2.67
C SER A 118 -14.89 -5.20 1.39
N ILE A 119 -13.73 -4.91 0.79
CA ILE A 119 -13.26 -5.66 -0.38
C ILE A 119 -13.01 -7.13 0.05
N PRO A 120 -13.58 -8.14 -0.67
CA PRO A 120 -13.53 -9.55 -0.25
C PRO A 120 -12.13 -10.15 -0.06
N THR A 121 -11.11 -9.59 -0.68
CA THR A 121 -9.70 -10.00 -0.54
C THR A 121 -9.04 -9.39 0.71
N ARG A 122 -9.81 -8.77 1.60
CA ARG A 122 -9.32 -8.10 2.80
C ARG A 122 -10.02 -8.60 4.05
N GLU A 123 -9.30 -8.58 5.16
CA GLU A 123 -9.81 -8.97 6.47
C GLU A 123 -9.34 -7.97 7.53
N VAL A 124 -10.16 -7.75 8.56
CA VAL A 124 -9.75 -6.93 9.71
C VAL A 124 -9.23 -7.86 10.81
N VAL A 125 -7.94 -7.82 11.08
CA VAL A 125 -7.27 -8.60 12.12
C VAL A 125 -6.57 -7.66 13.08
N GLY A 126 -6.91 -7.72 14.38
CA GLY A 126 -6.31 -6.85 15.40
C GLY A 126 -6.47 -5.35 15.12
N GLY A 127 -7.54 -4.95 14.43
CA GLY A 127 -7.79 -3.56 14.01
C GLY A 127 -6.99 -3.10 12.78
N GLN A 128 -6.22 -3.99 12.15
CA GLN A 128 -5.54 -3.72 10.88
C GLN A 128 -6.30 -4.38 9.73
N LEU A 129 -6.44 -3.66 8.63
CA LEU A 129 -6.94 -4.24 7.38
C LEU A 129 -5.77 -4.96 6.70
N ILE A 130 -5.87 -6.27 6.53
CA ILE A 130 -4.85 -7.12 5.91
C ILE A 130 -5.34 -7.61 4.54
N LEU A 131 -4.40 -7.89 3.62
CA LEU A 131 -4.70 -8.65 2.41
C LEU A 131 -4.72 -10.14 2.74
N ARG A 132 -5.75 -10.85 2.27
CA ARG A 132 -5.92 -12.28 2.48
C ARG A 132 -5.85 -13.03 1.14
N GLY A 133 -5.03 -14.08 1.12
CA GLY A 133 -4.94 -15.11 0.08
C GLY A 133 -5.76 -16.34 0.39
#